data_AF-A0A2I0TD50-F1
#
_entry.id   AF-A0A2I0TD50-F1
#
_cell.length_a   1.000
_cell.length_b   1.000
_cell.length_c   1.000
_cell.angle_alpha   90.00
_cell.angle_beta   90.00
_cell.angle_gamma   90.00
#
_symmetry.space_group_name_H-M   'P 1'
#
loop_
_entity.id
_entity.type
_entity.pdbx_description
1 polymer ?
#
loop_
_entity_poly.entity_id
_entity_poly.type
_entity_poly.pdbx_seq_one_letter_code
_entity_poly.pdbx_strand_id
1 'polypeptide(L)'
;MFKSFDLSDPEKEKLGILALQLKEKNVLHSELIIALLSNAVAQFKKYKCPRMKSHLMVQMGEEYYYAKDYTKALKLLDYVMCEYRSEGWWTLLTSILTTALKCSYLMAQLKDYITYSLELLGRGQDANLTQKTQVTLHGTDACDESFPALLPDIPVGDLQPGEKLEKPIYIRCGTVGARMFLVYVSYLINTVVEGKEILCKCHRDETVTIETVFPFDVAVKFVSTKLEHLDRVFADIPFLLMTDILSASPWPLTIVTSQLQLSPSMTPVDQLESYVENGKFS
;
A
#
# COMPACT_ATOMS: atom_id res chain seq x y z
N MET A 1 -54.32 -1.38 -51.64
CA MET A 1 -53.26 -2.34 -52.00
C MET A 1 -52.02 -1.97 -51.20
N PHE A 2 -51.77 -2.58 -50.05
CA PHE A 2 -50.52 -2.38 -49.32
C PHE A 2 -49.44 -3.18 -50.04
N LYS A 3 -48.48 -2.50 -50.68
CA LYS A 3 -47.25 -3.14 -51.16
C LYS A 3 -46.39 -3.46 -49.94
N SER A 4 -46.06 -4.73 -49.79
CA SER A 4 -45.11 -5.24 -48.80
C SER A 4 -43.81 -4.44 -48.88
N PHE A 5 -43.45 -3.79 -47.78
CA PHE A 5 -42.12 -3.20 -47.60
C PHE A 5 -41.13 -4.37 -47.52
N ASP A 6 -40.29 -4.47 -48.55
CA ASP A 6 -39.21 -5.45 -48.58
C ASP A 6 -38.18 -5.05 -47.52
N LEU A 7 -38.07 -5.87 -46.47
CA LEU A 7 -37.35 -5.57 -45.21
C LEU A 7 -35.82 -5.73 -45.32
N SER A 8 -35.26 -5.84 -46.52
CA SER A 8 -33.90 -6.33 -46.73
C SER A 8 -33.09 -5.51 -47.74
N ASP A 9 -33.14 -4.17 -47.65
CA ASP A 9 -32.27 -3.26 -48.42
C ASP A 9 -31.09 -2.81 -47.52
N PRO A 10 -29.89 -3.42 -47.66
CA PRO A 10 -28.77 -3.23 -46.74
C PRO A 10 -28.24 -1.78 -46.74
N GLU A 11 -28.37 -1.07 -47.85
CA GLU A 11 -27.92 0.33 -47.95
C GLU A 11 -28.88 1.28 -47.24
N LYS A 12 -30.20 1.03 -47.33
CA LYS A 12 -31.17 1.80 -46.53
C LYS A 12 -31.05 1.50 -45.04
N GLU A 13 -30.75 0.26 -44.67
CA GLU A 13 -30.47 -0.11 -43.29
C GLU A 13 -29.23 0.64 -42.76
N LYS A 14 -28.14 0.67 -43.54
CA LYS A 14 -26.92 1.40 -43.19
C LYS A 14 -27.14 2.91 -43.04
N LEU A 15 -27.92 3.52 -43.95
CA LEU A 15 -28.30 4.93 -43.84
C LEU A 15 -29.22 5.19 -42.65
N GLY A 16 -30.14 4.26 -42.35
CA GLY A 16 -30.99 4.31 -41.17
C GLY A 16 -30.19 4.27 -39.87
N ILE A 17 -29.20 3.38 -39.77
CA ILE A 17 -28.28 3.28 -38.62
C ILE A 17 -27.50 4.60 -38.46
N LEU A 18 -26.95 5.15 -39.54
CA LEU A 18 -26.23 6.42 -39.49
C LEU A 18 -27.13 7.58 -39.03
N ALA A 19 -28.36 7.65 -39.53
CA ALA A 19 -29.33 8.66 -39.12
C ALA A 19 -29.70 8.55 -37.63
N LEU A 20 -29.86 7.32 -37.12
CA LEU A 20 -30.10 7.07 -35.70
C LEU A 20 -28.90 7.50 -34.85
N GLN A 21 -27.67 7.14 -35.24
CA GLN A 21 -26.45 7.55 -34.54
C GLN A 21 -26.28 9.08 -34.50
N LEU A 22 -26.59 9.78 -35.61
CA LEU A 22 -26.56 11.24 -35.64
C LEU A 22 -27.61 11.87 -34.73
N LYS A 23 -28.81 11.29 -34.69
CA LYS A 23 -29.86 11.73 -33.78
C LYS A 23 -29.49 11.47 -32.32
N GLU A 24 -28.85 10.34 -32.04
CA GLU A 24 -28.39 9.95 -30.71
C GLU A 24 -27.26 10.86 -30.19
N LYS A 25 -26.41 11.39 -31.07
CA LYS A 25 -25.42 12.43 -30.69
C LYS A 25 -26.05 13.73 -30.18
N ASN A 26 -27.29 14.03 -30.57
CA ASN A 26 -28.00 15.23 -30.11
C ASN A 26 -28.73 15.01 -28.77
N VAL A 27 -28.71 13.79 -28.23
CA VAL A 27 -29.34 13.48 -26.94
C VAL A 27 -28.37 13.79 -25.81
N LEU A 28 -28.83 14.52 -24.81
CA LEU A 28 -28.08 14.81 -23.58
C LEU A 28 -28.12 13.59 -22.64
N HIS A 29 -27.38 12.55 -22.99
CA HIS A 29 -27.36 11.27 -22.27
C HIS A 29 -27.02 11.44 -20.79
N SER A 30 -26.06 12.31 -20.45
CA SER A 30 -25.68 12.56 -19.06
C SER A 30 -26.84 13.07 -18.21
N GLU A 31 -27.74 13.91 -18.75
CA GLU A 31 -28.91 14.39 -17.99
C GLU A 31 -29.91 13.26 -17.68
N LEU A 32 -30.13 12.36 -18.64
CA LEU A 32 -30.98 11.19 -18.47
C LEU A 32 -30.39 10.23 -17.43
N ILE A 33 -29.08 9.97 -17.52
CA ILE A 33 -28.37 9.09 -16.59
C ILE A 33 -28.42 9.68 -15.17
N ILE A 34 -28.12 10.96 -15.01
CA ILE A 34 -28.19 11.66 -13.71
C ILE A 34 -29.60 11.58 -13.11
N ALA A 35 -30.65 11.77 -13.91
CA ALA A 35 -32.03 11.67 -13.45
C ALA A 35 -32.37 10.26 -12.95
N LEU A 36 -31.95 9.22 -13.68
CA LEU A 36 -32.14 7.83 -13.29
C LEU A 36 -31.37 7.48 -12.01
N LEU A 37 -30.11 7.92 -11.91
CA LEU A 37 -29.27 7.72 -10.72
C LEU A 37 -29.87 8.41 -9.49
N SER A 38 -30.37 9.64 -9.65
CA SER A 38 -31.06 10.37 -8.58
C SER A 38 -32.29 9.61 -8.05
N ASN A 39 -33.11 9.06 -8.96
CA ASN A 39 -34.26 8.22 -8.58
C ASN A 39 -33.82 6.95 -7.85
N ALA A 40 -32.75 6.29 -8.31
CA ALA A 40 -32.21 5.11 -7.66
C ALA A 40 -31.69 5.42 -6.24
N VAL A 41 -30.93 6.51 -6.07
CA VAL A 41 -30.45 6.98 -4.75
C VAL A 41 -31.63 7.21 -3.80
N ALA A 42 -32.71 7.82 -4.26
CA ALA A 42 -33.92 8.03 -3.45
C ALA A 42 -34.54 6.71 -2.96
N GLN A 43 -34.59 5.69 -3.81
CA GLN A 43 -35.06 4.35 -3.43
C GLN A 43 -34.13 3.70 -2.39
N PHE A 44 -32.82 3.65 -2.64
CA PHE A 44 -31.88 3.02 -1.71
C PHE A 44 -31.76 3.75 -0.37
N LYS A 45 -32.02 5.06 -0.35
CA LYS A 45 -32.17 5.83 0.89
C LYS A 45 -33.41 5.37 1.69
N LYS A 46 -34.54 5.11 1.02
CA LYS A 46 -35.77 4.61 1.67
C LYS A 46 -35.59 3.21 2.26
N TYR A 47 -34.88 2.33 1.56
CA TYR A 47 -34.63 0.95 1.99
C TYR A 47 -33.41 0.79 2.92
N LYS A 48 -32.76 1.89 3.34
CA LYS A 48 -31.61 1.90 4.26
C LYS A 48 -30.42 1.06 3.77
N CYS A 49 -30.07 1.18 2.48
CA CYS A 49 -28.90 0.53 1.89
C CYS A 49 -27.76 1.55 1.70
N PRO A 50 -26.94 1.85 2.74
CA PRO A 50 -25.96 2.94 2.68
C PRO A 50 -24.91 2.72 1.59
N ARG A 51 -24.35 1.51 1.46
CA ARG A 51 -23.30 1.21 0.46
C ARG A 51 -23.77 1.40 -0.97
N MET A 52 -24.96 0.90 -1.29
CA MET A 52 -25.53 1.06 -2.64
C MET A 52 -25.88 2.53 -2.92
N LYS A 53 -26.39 3.26 -1.91
CA LYS A 53 -26.60 4.70 -1.99
C LYS A 53 -25.29 5.44 -2.31
N SER A 54 -24.21 5.16 -1.59
CA SER A 54 -22.90 5.79 -1.80
C SER A 54 -22.34 5.46 -3.19
N HIS A 55 -22.42 4.20 -3.64
CA HIS A 55 -21.98 3.80 -4.98
C HIS A 55 -22.71 4.57 -6.09
N LEU A 56 -24.04 4.68 -6.02
CA LEU A 56 -24.82 5.43 -7.00
C LEU A 56 -24.54 6.94 -6.96
N MET A 57 -24.26 7.50 -5.78
CA MET A 57 -23.85 8.90 -5.65
C MET A 57 -22.49 9.17 -6.30
N VAL A 58 -21.56 8.20 -6.27
CA VAL A 58 -20.27 8.30 -6.98
C VAL A 58 -20.47 8.30 -8.48
N GLN A 59 -21.23 7.33 -9.00
CA GLN A 59 -21.57 7.28 -10.43
C GLN A 59 -22.24 8.58 -10.90
N MET A 60 -23.15 9.12 -10.08
CA MET A 60 -23.81 10.38 -10.39
C MET A 60 -22.81 11.56 -10.38
N GLY A 61 -21.86 11.57 -9.44
CA GLY A 61 -20.78 12.56 -9.40
C GLY A 61 -19.84 12.49 -10.61
N GLU A 62 -19.52 11.29 -11.10
CA GLU A 62 -18.74 11.07 -12.33
C GLU A 62 -19.48 11.55 -13.57
N GLU A 63 -20.79 11.30 -13.65
CA GLU A 63 -21.63 11.84 -14.74
C GLU A 63 -21.69 13.37 -14.71
N TYR A 64 -21.80 13.98 -13.53
CA TYR A 64 -21.69 15.44 -13.41
C TYR A 64 -20.33 15.97 -13.86
N TYR A 65 -19.24 15.22 -13.63
CA TYR A 65 -17.92 15.56 -14.13
C TYR A 65 -17.87 15.54 -15.66
N TYR A 66 -18.41 14.51 -16.32
CA TYR A 66 -18.48 14.43 -17.78
C TYR A 66 -19.40 15.50 -18.39
N ALA A 67 -20.49 15.84 -17.69
CA ALA A 67 -21.38 16.94 -18.05
C ALA A 67 -20.76 18.33 -17.81
N LYS A 68 -19.52 18.41 -17.30
CA LYS A 68 -18.79 19.64 -16.95
C LYS A 68 -19.43 20.48 -15.85
N ASP A 69 -20.36 19.92 -15.08
CA ASP A 69 -20.93 20.56 -13.89
C ASP A 69 -20.12 20.13 -12.66
N TYR A 70 -18.89 20.64 -12.59
CA TYR A 70 -17.94 20.29 -11.54
C TYR A 70 -18.42 20.70 -10.13
N THR A 71 -19.29 21.71 -10.04
CA THR A 71 -19.84 22.18 -8.75
C THR A 71 -20.77 21.16 -8.11
N LYS A 72 -21.63 20.51 -8.91
CA LYS A 72 -22.51 19.45 -8.43
C LYS A 72 -21.75 18.15 -8.22
N ALA A 73 -20.78 17.85 -9.09
CA ALA A 73 -19.89 16.72 -8.91
C ALA A 73 -19.19 16.76 -7.55
N LEU A 74 -18.50 17.87 -7.24
CA LEU A 74 -17.76 18.02 -5.97
C LEU A 74 -18.66 17.87 -4.74
N LYS A 75 -19.84 18.52 -4.72
CA LYS A 75 -20.77 18.41 -3.59
C LYS A 75 -21.20 16.97 -3.29
N LEU A 76 -21.43 16.17 -4.33
CA LEU A 76 -21.80 14.76 -4.19
C LEU A 76 -20.61 13.91 -3.74
N LEU A 77 -19.46 14.11 -4.36
CA LEU A 77 -18.24 13.39 -4.04
C LEU A 77 -17.79 13.69 -2.60
N ASP A 78 -17.86 14.94 -2.13
CA ASP A 78 -17.53 15.34 -0.75
C ASP A 78 -18.35 14.58 0.31
N TYR A 79 -19.65 14.39 0.04
CA TYR A 79 -20.50 13.61 0.93
C TYR A 79 -20.06 12.15 1.02
N VAL A 80 -19.79 11.50 -0.12
CA VAL A 80 -19.37 10.10 -0.15
C VAL A 80 -17.95 9.93 0.39
N MET A 81 -17.05 10.88 0.17
CA MET A 81 -15.71 10.85 0.75
C MET A 81 -15.76 10.78 2.27
N CYS A 82 -16.71 11.46 2.92
CA CYS A 82 -16.90 11.35 4.37
C CYS A 82 -17.27 9.92 4.80
N GLU A 83 -18.19 9.25 4.09
CA GLU A 83 -18.59 7.86 4.36
C GLU A 83 -17.45 6.87 4.11
N TYR A 84 -16.67 7.05 3.04
CA TYR A 84 -15.53 6.16 2.75
C TYR A 84 -14.37 6.37 3.73
N ARG A 85 -14.16 7.59 4.23
CA ARG A 85 -13.18 7.86 5.29
C ARG A 85 -13.55 7.17 6.60
N SER A 86 -14.83 7.19 6.99
CA SER A 86 -15.27 6.57 8.24
C SER A 86 -15.27 5.04 8.17
N GLU A 87 -15.54 4.45 7.01
CA GLU A 87 -15.57 3.00 6.80
C GLU A 87 -14.22 2.40 6.34
N GLY A 88 -13.21 3.22 6.04
CA GLY A 88 -11.88 2.76 5.66
C GLY A 88 -11.77 2.17 4.24
N TRP A 89 -12.64 2.55 3.30
CA TRP A 89 -12.60 2.10 1.90
C TRP A 89 -11.58 2.89 1.08
N TRP A 90 -10.30 2.73 1.40
CA TRP A 90 -9.23 3.59 0.89
C TRP A 90 -9.09 3.58 -0.65
N THR A 91 -9.24 2.42 -1.30
CA THR A 91 -9.16 2.31 -2.76
C THR A 91 -10.25 3.12 -3.46
N LEU A 92 -11.48 3.04 -2.94
CA LEU A 92 -12.61 3.80 -3.45
C LEU A 92 -12.47 5.30 -3.14
N LEU A 93 -11.93 5.63 -1.96
CA LEU A 93 -11.62 7.01 -1.57
C LEU A 93 -10.57 7.64 -2.49
N THR A 94 -9.50 6.92 -2.85
CA THR A 94 -8.46 7.39 -3.80
C THR A 94 -9.06 7.68 -5.17
N SER A 95 -9.95 6.81 -5.67
CA SER A 95 -10.64 7.02 -6.95
C SER A 95 -11.44 8.32 -6.93
N ILE A 96 -12.24 8.53 -5.88
CA ILE A 96 -13.06 9.75 -5.73
C ILE A 96 -12.21 10.99 -5.55
N LEU A 97 -11.17 10.95 -4.71
CA LEU A 97 -10.24 12.06 -4.50
C LEU A 97 -9.54 12.47 -5.80
N THR A 98 -9.22 11.51 -6.68
CA THR A 98 -8.64 11.80 -8.00
C THR A 98 -9.62 12.56 -8.89
N THR A 99 -10.89 12.16 -8.89
CA THR A 99 -11.94 12.87 -9.64
C THR A 99 -12.21 14.26 -9.04
N ALA A 100 -12.27 14.38 -7.72
CA ALA A 100 -12.43 15.66 -7.01
C ALA A 100 -11.23 16.60 -7.26
N LEU A 101 -10.01 16.06 -7.28
CA LEU A 101 -8.81 16.80 -7.64
C LEU A 101 -8.93 17.38 -9.06
N LYS A 102 -9.34 16.57 -10.05
CA LYS A 102 -9.57 17.06 -11.43
C LYS A 102 -10.65 18.14 -11.47
N CYS A 103 -11.75 17.98 -10.73
CA CYS A 103 -12.80 19.01 -10.62
C CYS A 103 -12.23 20.32 -10.05
N SER A 104 -11.50 20.25 -8.94
CA SER A 104 -10.92 21.42 -8.27
C SER A 104 -9.91 22.15 -9.15
N TYR A 105 -9.11 21.41 -9.93
CA TYR A 105 -8.19 21.96 -10.94
C TYR A 105 -8.95 22.73 -12.03
N LEU A 106 -9.96 22.10 -12.62
CA LEU A 106 -10.77 22.71 -13.70
C LEU A 106 -11.59 23.92 -13.22
N MET A 107 -11.94 23.95 -11.93
CA MET A 107 -12.62 25.07 -11.27
C MET A 107 -11.69 26.14 -10.69
N ALA A 108 -10.36 25.98 -10.82
CA ALA A 108 -9.34 26.83 -10.20
C ALA A 108 -9.49 27.00 -8.67
N GLN A 109 -10.00 25.98 -7.98
CA GLN A 109 -10.16 25.95 -6.53
C GLN A 109 -8.85 25.52 -5.85
N LEU A 110 -7.92 26.45 -5.69
CA LEU A 110 -6.57 26.18 -5.19
C LEU A 110 -6.55 25.49 -3.82
N LYS A 111 -7.42 25.91 -2.90
CA LYS A 111 -7.51 25.34 -1.55
C LYS A 111 -7.86 23.86 -1.59
N ASP A 112 -8.89 23.51 -2.36
CA ASP A 112 -9.39 22.13 -2.46
C ASP A 112 -8.41 21.27 -3.25
N TYR A 113 -7.81 21.83 -4.31
CA TYR A 113 -6.75 21.18 -5.08
C TYR A 113 -5.54 20.79 -4.21
N ILE A 114 -5.03 21.73 -3.39
CA ILE A 114 -3.93 21.45 -2.46
C ILE A 114 -4.36 20.41 -1.42
N THR A 115 -5.58 20.52 -0.88
CA THR A 115 -6.09 19.59 0.14
C THR A 115 -6.20 18.17 -0.40
N TYR A 116 -6.84 17.97 -1.55
CA TYR A 116 -6.95 16.65 -2.19
C TYR A 116 -5.59 16.11 -2.64
N SER A 117 -4.70 16.97 -3.15
CA SER A 117 -3.33 16.58 -3.51
C SER A 117 -2.56 16.08 -2.30
N LEU A 118 -2.62 16.79 -1.17
CA LEU A 118 -1.96 16.38 0.06
C LEU A 118 -2.58 15.11 0.66
N GLU A 119 -3.89 14.91 0.54
CA GLU A 119 -4.55 13.68 0.99
C GLU A 119 -4.17 12.47 0.12
N LEU A 120 -4.12 12.64 -1.21
CA LEU A 120 -3.64 11.63 -2.15
C LEU A 120 -2.15 11.35 -1.98
N LEU A 121 -1.34 12.39 -1.76
CA LEU A 121 0.09 12.24 -1.48
C LEU A 121 0.28 11.54 -0.15
N GLY A 122 -0.42 11.93 0.91
CA GLY A 122 -0.31 11.32 2.25
C GLY A 122 -0.61 9.82 2.27
N ARG A 123 -1.41 9.30 1.32
CA ARG A 123 -1.74 7.87 1.19
C ARG A 123 -1.03 7.15 0.02
N GLY A 124 -0.61 7.88 -1.02
CA GLY A 124 0.47 7.43 -1.93
C GLY A 124 1.82 7.35 -1.21
N GLN A 125 1.90 8.02 -0.06
CA GLN A 125 2.89 7.94 1.00
C GLN A 125 2.44 7.02 2.15
N ASP A 126 1.38 6.23 2.00
CA ASP A 126 1.22 4.96 2.74
C ASP A 126 1.53 3.76 1.84
N ALA A 127 1.80 4.01 0.55
CA ALA A 127 2.91 3.41 -0.16
C ALA A 127 4.25 4.16 0.11
N ASN A 128 4.40 4.92 1.23
CA ASN A 128 5.71 5.17 1.86
C ASN A 128 6.15 3.86 2.51
N LEU A 129 6.37 2.86 1.69
CA LEU A 129 7.49 2.01 1.98
C LEU A 129 8.70 2.82 1.50
N THR A 130 9.11 3.71 2.41
CA THR A 130 10.22 4.66 2.31
C THR A 130 11.36 4.04 1.51
N GLN A 131 12.14 4.85 0.78
CA GLN A 131 13.41 4.45 0.13
C GLN A 131 14.38 3.63 1.04
N LYS A 132 14.05 3.50 2.33
CA LYS A 132 14.78 2.77 3.36
C LYS A 132 14.18 1.42 3.74
N THR A 133 13.04 0.98 3.21
CA THR A 133 12.48 -0.35 3.53
C THR A 133 12.37 -1.16 2.25
N GLN A 134 13.12 -2.26 2.20
CA GLN A 134 13.28 -3.10 1.01
C GLN A 134 12.89 -4.53 1.35
N VAL A 135 12.29 -5.21 0.38
CA VAL A 135 11.80 -6.58 0.56
C VAL A 135 12.35 -7.45 -0.56
N THR A 136 12.84 -8.65 -0.24
CA THR A 136 13.39 -9.61 -1.21
C THR A 136 13.05 -11.06 -0.84
N LEU A 137 13.03 -11.94 -1.85
CA LEU A 137 12.97 -13.39 -1.69
C LEU A 137 14.36 -14.04 -1.60
N HIS A 138 15.41 -13.31 -1.97
CA HIS A 138 16.79 -13.81 -1.99
C HIS A 138 17.55 -13.26 -0.79
N GLY A 139 17.88 -14.13 0.17
CA GLY A 139 18.51 -13.72 1.44
C GLY A 139 19.99 -13.31 1.35
N THR A 140 20.65 -13.53 0.21
CA THR A 140 22.10 -13.33 0.04
C THR A 140 22.50 -12.14 -0.81
N ASP A 141 21.57 -11.55 -1.57
CA ASP A 141 21.87 -10.36 -2.34
C ASP A 141 21.78 -9.17 -1.39
N ALA A 142 22.89 -8.44 -1.23
CA ALA A 142 22.89 -7.22 -0.46
C ALA A 142 21.80 -6.32 -1.06
N CYS A 143 20.67 -6.16 -0.34
CA CYS A 143 19.57 -5.32 -0.82
C CYS A 143 20.13 -3.91 -1.03
N ASP A 144 20.47 -3.55 -2.25
CA ASP A 144 20.90 -2.21 -2.60
C ASP A 144 19.65 -1.33 -2.82
N GLU A 145 19.84 -0.04 -3.07
CA GLU A 145 18.74 0.90 -3.32
C GLU A 145 17.89 0.53 -4.55
N SER A 146 18.25 -0.50 -5.33
CA SER A 146 17.47 -0.98 -6.48
C SER A 146 16.30 -1.89 -6.10
N PHE A 147 16.28 -2.43 -4.87
CA PHE A 147 15.22 -3.34 -4.45
C PHE A 147 13.93 -2.60 -4.09
N PRO A 148 12.79 -3.07 -4.60
CA PRO A 148 11.54 -2.41 -4.36
C PRO A 148 11.07 -2.67 -2.94
N ALA A 149 10.20 -1.77 -2.52
CA ALA A 149 9.52 -1.86 -1.26
C ALA A 149 8.32 -2.85 -1.38
N LEU A 150 7.71 -2.93 -2.55
CA LEU A 150 6.66 -3.89 -2.87
C LEU A 150 7.22 -5.11 -3.61
N LEU A 151 6.86 -6.33 -3.17
CA LEU A 151 7.06 -7.56 -3.94
C LEU A 151 5.72 -8.05 -4.51
N PRO A 152 5.44 -7.78 -5.79
CA PRO A 152 4.27 -8.36 -6.45
C PRO A 152 4.51 -9.83 -6.85
N ASP A 153 3.41 -10.58 -6.98
CA ASP A 153 3.34 -11.84 -7.71
C ASP A 153 4.32 -12.96 -7.27
N ILE A 154 4.48 -13.15 -5.95
CA ILE A 154 5.28 -14.26 -5.39
C ILE A 154 4.58 -15.60 -5.74
N PRO A 155 5.16 -16.48 -6.59
CA PRO A 155 4.48 -17.70 -7.01
C PRO A 155 4.50 -18.73 -5.89
N VAL A 156 3.35 -19.07 -5.30
CA VAL A 156 3.24 -20.02 -4.17
C VAL A 156 3.06 -21.46 -4.68
N GLY A 157 2.40 -21.65 -5.83
CA GLY A 157 2.05 -22.97 -6.38
C GLY A 157 0.69 -23.46 -5.90
N ASP A 158 0.35 -24.70 -6.25
CA ASP A 158 -0.90 -25.35 -5.82
C ASP A 158 -0.74 -25.98 -4.43
N LEU A 159 -1.80 -25.93 -3.63
CA LEU A 159 -1.85 -26.49 -2.28
C LEU A 159 -3.05 -27.44 -2.17
N GLN A 160 -2.82 -28.67 -1.74
CA GLN A 160 -3.90 -29.61 -1.44
C GLN A 160 -4.54 -29.30 -0.07
N PRO A 161 -5.79 -29.72 0.17
CA PRO A 161 -6.42 -29.57 1.47
C PRO A 161 -5.58 -30.18 2.60
N GLY A 162 -5.22 -29.37 3.60
CA GLY A 162 -4.40 -29.78 4.74
C GLY A 162 -2.90 -29.62 4.55
N GLU A 163 -2.44 -29.28 3.35
CA GLU A 163 -1.04 -28.91 3.11
C GLU A 163 -0.74 -27.50 3.60
N LYS A 164 0.53 -27.28 3.95
CA LYS A 164 1.07 -25.98 4.34
C LYS A 164 2.31 -25.70 3.49
N LEU A 165 2.39 -24.48 2.97
CA LEU A 165 3.62 -23.96 2.36
C LEU A 165 4.16 -22.80 3.18
N GLU A 166 5.48 -22.76 3.32
CA GLU A 166 6.19 -21.64 3.93
C GLU A 166 7.18 -21.08 2.92
N LYS A 167 7.21 -19.74 2.80
CA LYS A 167 8.20 -19.03 1.98
C LYS A 167 8.84 -17.93 2.80
N PRO A 168 10.17 -17.93 2.96
CA PRO A 168 10.85 -16.85 3.66
C PRO A 168 10.81 -15.57 2.83
N ILE A 169 10.58 -14.46 3.50
CA ILE A 169 10.66 -13.11 2.93
C ILE A 169 11.66 -12.35 3.80
N TYR A 170 12.63 -11.70 3.15
CA TYR A 170 13.65 -10.91 3.82
C TYR A 170 13.30 -9.44 3.70
N ILE A 171 13.40 -8.72 4.82
CA ILE A 171 13.04 -7.31 4.92
C ILE A 171 14.25 -6.56 5.46
N ARG A 172 14.73 -5.58 4.70
CA ARG A 172 15.76 -4.64 5.14
C ARG A 172 15.11 -3.33 5.52
N CYS A 173 15.27 -2.92 6.77
CA CYS A 173 14.80 -1.62 7.26
C CYS A 173 16.01 -0.72 7.57
N GLY A 174 16.15 0.39 6.86
CA GLY A 174 17.18 1.40 7.02
C GLY A 174 16.85 2.47 8.06
N THR A 175 15.68 2.37 8.72
CA THR A 175 15.28 3.24 9.83
C THR A 175 14.50 2.45 10.87
N VAL A 176 14.62 2.88 12.12
CA VAL A 176 13.81 2.44 13.26
C VAL A 176 12.34 2.83 13.07
N GLY A 177 11.44 2.12 13.76
CA GLY A 177 10.01 2.38 13.84
C GLY A 177 9.14 1.20 13.38
N ALA A 178 7.84 1.33 13.61
CA ALA A 178 6.86 0.37 13.14
C ALA A 178 6.71 0.43 11.60
N ARG A 179 6.57 -0.73 10.98
CA ARG A 179 6.31 -0.92 9.56
C ARG A 179 5.07 -1.79 9.40
N MET A 180 4.10 -1.31 8.65
CA MET A 180 2.88 -2.07 8.35
C MET A 180 3.02 -2.68 6.96
N PHE A 181 2.95 -4.00 6.89
CA PHE A 181 3.00 -4.77 5.66
C PHE A 181 1.62 -5.35 5.39
N LEU A 182 1.05 -5.01 4.23
CA LEU A 182 -0.15 -5.66 3.73
C LEU A 182 0.26 -6.90 2.93
N VAL A 183 -0.05 -8.08 3.45
CA VAL A 183 0.12 -9.36 2.77
C VAL A 183 -1.19 -9.67 2.05
N TYR A 184 -1.16 -9.68 0.73
CA TYR A 184 -2.31 -9.99 -0.11
C TYR A 184 -2.09 -11.33 -0.83
N VAL A 185 -3.01 -12.27 -0.65
CA VAL A 185 -2.99 -13.58 -1.29
C VAL A 185 -4.22 -13.73 -2.18
N SER A 186 -4.01 -14.04 -3.46
CA SER A 186 -5.09 -14.45 -4.37
C SER A 186 -4.90 -15.92 -4.76
N TYR A 187 -5.99 -16.68 -4.79
CA TYR A 187 -5.95 -18.11 -5.09
C TYR A 187 -7.21 -18.56 -5.84
N LEU A 188 -7.11 -19.71 -6.50
CA LEU A 188 -8.23 -20.39 -7.14
C LEU A 188 -8.58 -21.64 -6.31
N ILE A 189 -9.87 -21.89 -6.12
CA ILE A 189 -10.35 -23.09 -5.42
C ILE A 189 -11.50 -23.73 -6.18
N ASN A 190 -11.40 -25.04 -6.39
CA ASN A 190 -12.50 -25.86 -6.91
C ASN A 190 -13.42 -26.23 -5.76
N THR A 191 -14.70 -25.89 -5.88
CA THR A 191 -15.74 -26.25 -4.91
C THR A 191 -16.95 -26.86 -5.62
N VAL A 192 -17.69 -27.71 -4.92
CA VAL A 192 -18.93 -28.30 -5.43
C VAL A 192 -20.11 -27.58 -4.80
N VAL A 193 -20.89 -26.87 -5.61
CA VAL A 193 -22.13 -26.22 -5.19
C VAL A 193 -23.28 -26.86 -5.94
N GLU A 194 -24.25 -27.43 -5.21
CA GLU A 194 -25.42 -28.11 -5.80
C GLU A 194 -25.05 -29.22 -6.82
N GLY A 195 -23.95 -29.92 -6.58
CA GLY A 195 -23.47 -31.00 -7.46
C GLY A 195 -22.74 -30.53 -8.73
N LYS A 196 -22.51 -29.22 -8.90
CA LYS A 196 -21.70 -28.66 -9.98
C LYS A 196 -20.35 -28.18 -9.44
N GLU A 197 -19.28 -28.53 -10.14
CA GLU A 197 -17.94 -27.99 -9.87
C GLU A 197 -17.86 -26.53 -10.33
N ILE A 198 -17.43 -25.66 -9.42
CA ILE A 198 -17.24 -24.23 -9.64
C ILE A 198 -15.79 -23.89 -9.26
N LEU A 199 -15.08 -23.25 -10.18
CA LEU A 199 -13.76 -22.67 -9.93
C LEU A 199 -13.94 -21.23 -9.42
N CYS A 200 -13.69 -21.02 -8.13
CA CYS A 200 -13.81 -19.73 -7.49
C CYS A 200 -12.46 -19.00 -7.46
N LYS A 201 -12.45 -17.71 -7.84
CA LYS A 201 -11.32 -16.82 -7.57
C LYS A 201 -11.53 -16.13 -6.23
N CYS A 202 -10.65 -16.43 -5.29
CA CYS A 202 -10.69 -15.91 -3.93
C CYS A 202 -9.47 -15.05 -3.65
N HIS A 203 -9.58 -14.23 -2.62
CA HIS A 203 -8.44 -13.51 -2.05
C HIS A 203 -8.60 -13.43 -0.54
N ARG A 204 -7.47 -13.20 0.12
CA ARG A 204 -7.38 -12.88 1.53
C ARG A 204 -6.23 -11.93 1.72
N ASP A 205 -6.46 -10.87 2.47
CA ASP A 205 -5.43 -9.95 2.91
C ASP A 205 -5.28 -9.97 4.43
N GLU A 206 -4.05 -9.72 4.88
CA GLU A 206 -3.70 -9.63 6.28
C GLU A 206 -2.65 -8.53 6.45
N THR A 207 -2.79 -7.73 7.49
CA THR A 207 -1.81 -6.68 7.79
C THR A 207 -0.92 -7.13 8.94
N VAL A 208 0.39 -7.11 8.70
CA VAL A 208 1.42 -7.48 9.68
C VAL A 208 2.21 -6.24 10.06
N THR A 209 2.31 -5.97 11.36
CA THR A 209 3.13 -4.87 11.88
C THR A 209 4.46 -5.42 12.37
N ILE A 210 5.57 -4.86 11.88
CA ILE A 210 6.94 -5.21 12.28
C ILE A 210 7.59 -4.00 12.96
N GLU A 211 8.08 -4.19 14.17
CA GLU A 211 8.86 -3.18 14.87
C GLU A 211 10.34 -3.31 14.51
N THR A 212 10.90 -2.23 13.95
CA THR A 212 12.33 -2.13 13.68
C THR A 212 12.98 -1.27 14.75
N VAL A 213 14.06 -1.76 15.37
CA VAL A 213 14.86 -1.05 16.38
C VAL A 213 16.34 -1.10 16.03
N PHE A 214 17.15 -0.24 16.64
CA PHE A 214 18.59 -0.50 16.68
C PHE A 214 18.82 -1.72 17.57
N PRO A 215 19.44 -2.80 17.06
CA PRO A 215 19.46 -4.08 17.76
C PRO A 215 20.33 -4.06 19.03
N PHE A 216 21.28 -3.14 19.11
CA PHE A 216 22.24 -3.03 20.19
C PHE A 216 22.40 -1.58 20.65
N ASP A 217 22.43 -1.40 21.97
CA ASP A 217 23.02 -0.23 22.62
C ASP A 217 24.43 -0.62 23.10
N VAL A 218 25.44 0.13 22.66
CA VAL A 218 26.85 -0.18 22.91
C VAL A 218 27.45 0.94 23.75
N ALA A 219 27.76 0.63 25.00
CA ALA A 219 28.45 1.55 25.90
C ALA A 219 29.92 1.16 26.04
N VAL A 220 30.80 2.15 25.96
CA VAL A 220 32.24 1.95 26.10
C VAL A 220 32.74 2.75 27.29
N LYS A 221 33.41 2.08 28.21
CA LYS A 221 34.01 2.69 29.40
C LYS A 221 35.51 2.53 29.36
N PHE A 222 36.22 3.58 29.72
CA PHE A 222 37.66 3.55 29.94
C PHE A 222 37.92 3.26 31.42
N VAL A 223 38.73 2.23 31.67
CA VAL A 223 39.07 1.80 33.01
C VAL A 223 40.58 1.70 33.14
N SER A 224 41.12 2.09 34.28
CA SER A 224 42.54 1.92 34.57
C SER A 224 42.89 0.43 34.67
N THR A 225 44.17 0.11 34.70
CA THR A 225 44.66 -1.26 35.00
C THR A 225 44.25 -1.74 36.40
N LYS A 226 43.73 -0.85 37.26
CA LYS A 226 43.15 -1.16 38.56
C LYS A 226 41.62 -1.22 38.56
N LEU A 227 40.98 -1.18 37.38
CA LEU A 227 39.53 -1.16 37.18
C LEU A 227 38.84 0.10 37.75
N GLU A 228 39.56 1.22 37.83
CA GLU A 228 39.00 2.51 38.23
C GLU A 228 38.54 3.29 36.99
N HIS A 229 37.39 3.96 37.06
CA HIS A 229 36.85 4.74 35.94
C HIS A 229 37.79 5.87 35.53
N LEU A 230 37.97 6.05 34.21
CA LEU A 230 38.80 7.10 33.63
C LEU A 230 37.95 8.07 32.80
N ASP A 231 37.96 9.35 33.17
CA ASP A 231 37.34 10.41 32.35
C ASP A 231 38.21 10.81 31.16
N ARG A 232 39.52 10.53 31.22
CA ARG A 232 40.51 10.86 30.20
C ARG A 232 41.58 9.78 30.13
N VAL A 233 42.04 9.52 28.91
CA VAL A 233 43.19 8.66 28.61
C VAL A 233 44.34 9.54 28.14
N PHE A 234 45.57 9.12 28.45
CA PHE A 234 46.79 9.86 28.09
C PHE A 234 47.69 8.95 27.25
N ALA A 235 48.50 9.56 26.38
CA ALA A 235 49.49 8.84 25.60
C ALA A 235 50.45 8.06 26.51
N ASP A 236 50.86 6.88 26.06
CA ASP A 236 51.78 5.98 26.76
C ASP A 236 51.32 5.45 28.13
N ILE A 237 50.07 5.71 28.53
CA ILE A 237 49.47 5.14 29.73
C ILE A 237 48.49 4.03 29.34
N PRO A 238 48.69 2.77 29.76
CA PRO A 238 47.78 1.67 29.44
C PRO A 238 46.45 1.82 30.18
N PHE A 239 45.38 1.46 29.49
CA PHE A 239 44.02 1.41 30.02
C PHE A 239 43.27 0.23 29.40
N LEU A 240 42.16 -0.14 30.03
CA LEU A 240 41.24 -1.16 29.59
C LEU A 240 40.04 -0.52 28.89
N LEU A 241 39.62 -1.14 27.80
CA LEU A 241 38.38 -0.81 27.11
C LEU A 241 37.31 -1.81 27.52
N MET A 242 36.29 -1.36 28.24
CA MET A 242 35.17 -2.21 28.62
C MET A 242 33.97 -1.86 27.74
N THR A 243 33.49 -2.84 26.98
CA THR A 243 32.34 -2.69 26.08
C THR A 243 31.16 -3.46 26.63
N ASP A 244 30.11 -2.72 26.99
CA ASP A 244 28.82 -3.29 27.39
C ASP A 244 27.89 -3.27 26.17
N ILE A 245 27.35 -4.43 25.79
CA ILE A 245 26.39 -4.57 24.69
C ILE A 245 25.05 -4.99 25.28
N LEU A 246 24.04 -4.14 25.14
CA LEU A 246 22.67 -4.42 25.53
C LEU A 246 21.85 -4.68 24.28
N SER A 247 21.18 -5.84 24.21
CA SER A 247 20.24 -6.08 23.12
C SER A 247 18.94 -5.32 23.38
N ALA A 248 18.53 -4.52 22.42
CA ALA A 248 17.24 -3.84 22.42
C ALA A 248 16.25 -4.49 21.43
N SER A 249 16.66 -5.59 20.77
CA SER A 249 15.88 -6.27 19.75
C SER A 249 14.67 -7.00 20.36
N PRO A 250 13.46 -6.85 19.78
CA PRO A 250 12.31 -7.67 20.16
C PRO A 250 12.36 -9.09 19.57
N TRP A 251 13.38 -9.39 18.77
CA TRP A 251 13.58 -10.67 18.09
C TRP A 251 14.88 -11.35 18.56
N PRO A 252 14.94 -12.68 18.61
CA PRO A 252 16.18 -13.41 18.87
C PRO A 252 17.27 -13.04 17.85
N LEU A 253 18.48 -12.75 18.35
CA LEU A 253 19.62 -12.39 17.52
C LEU A 253 20.73 -13.43 17.61
N THR A 254 21.39 -13.66 16.48
CA THR A 254 22.64 -14.44 16.40
C THR A 254 23.73 -13.54 15.83
N ILE A 255 24.80 -13.33 16.58
CA ILE A 255 25.95 -12.56 16.12
C ILE A 255 26.86 -13.51 15.34
N VAL A 256 27.00 -13.28 14.03
CA VAL A 256 27.83 -14.14 13.17
C VAL A 256 29.31 -13.82 13.36
N THR A 257 29.66 -12.53 13.43
CA THR A 257 31.04 -12.04 13.57
C THR A 257 31.03 -10.72 14.36
N SER A 258 32.10 -10.44 15.10
CA SER A 258 32.28 -9.14 15.78
C SER A 258 33.76 -8.76 15.81
N GLN A 259 34.08 -7.50 15.48
CA GLN A 259 35.44 -6.98 15.42
C GLN A 259 35.51 -5.59 16.05
N LEU A 260 36.53 -5.35 16.87
CA LEU A 260 36.86 -4.02 17.40
C LEU A 260 37.85 -3.31 16.46
N GLN A 261 37.47 -2.13 15.96
CA GLN A 261 38.36 -1.28 15.16
C GLN A 261 38.90 -0.12 16.00
N LEU A 262 40.22 -0.10 16.21
CA LEU A 262 40.90 0.94 16.96
C LEU A 262 41.35 2.10 16.05
N SER A 263 41.44 3.30 16.62
CA SER A 263 42.05 4.45 15.96
C SER A 263 43.54 4.17 15.66
N PRO A 264 44.13 4.71 14.58
CA PRO A 264 45.55 4.53 14.27
C PRO A 264 46.50 4.95 15.39
N SER A 265 46.07 5.84 16.29
CA SER A 265 46.85 6.32 17.44
C SER A 265 46.82 5.38 18.65
N MET A 266 46.16 4.22 18.54
CA MET A 266 45.99 3.25 19.62
C MET A 266 46.60 1.92 19.20
N THR A 267 47.44 1.36 20.06
CA THR A 267 48.02 0.03 19.84
C THR A 267 47.43 -0.95 20.86
N PRO A 268 46.87 -2.09 20.40
CA PRO A 268 46.43 -3.12 21.32
C PRO A 268 47.65 -3.74 22.00
N VAL A 269 47.59 -3.89 23.32
CA VAL A 269 48.65 -4.54 24.11
C VAL A 269 48.50 -6.07 24.04
N ASP A 270 47.27 -6.56 23.90
CA ASP A 270 46.91 -7.97 23.81
C ASP A 270 46.28 -8.33 22.46
N GLN A 271 46.13 -9.63 22.20
CA GLN A 271 45.37 -10.10 21.04
C GLN A 271 43.88 -9.77 21.21
N LEU A 272 43.31 -9.04 20.24
CA LEU A 272 41.89 -8.71 20.24
C LEU A 272 41.07 -9.94 19.85
N GLU A 273 40.41 -10.56 20.83
CA GLU A 273 39.48 -11.66 20.62
C GLU A 273 38.04 -11.22 20.84
N SER A 274 37.13 -11.76 20.04
CA SER A 274 35.70 -11.45 20.12
C SER A 274 34.99 -12.41 21.08
N TYR A 275 34.54 -11.90 22.22
CA TYR A 275 33.78 -12.70 23.19
C TYR A 275 32.28 -12.83 22.85
N VAL A 276 31.84 -12.17 21.79
CA VAL A 276 30.42 -12.07 21.40
C VAL A 276 30.14 -12.72 20.05
N GLU A 277 31.19 -13.12 19.33
CA GLU A 277 31.07 -13.88 18.09
C GLU A 277 30.40 -15.24 18.32
N ASN A 278 29.47 -15.61 17.44
CA ASN A 278 28.57 -16.76 17.58
C ASN A 278 27.65 -16.73 18.81
N GLY A 279 27.58 -15.60 19.53
CA GLY A 279 26.69 -15.39 20.66
C GLY A 279 25.22 -15.32 20.24
N LYS A 280 24.34 -15.86 21.11
CA LYS A 280 22.88 -15.76 20.96
C LYS A 280 22.32 -14.82 22.01
N PHE A 281 21.53 -13.85 21.58
CA PHE A 281 20.78 -12.95 22.45
C PHE A 281 19.30 -13.29 22.34
N SER A 282 18.66 -13.50 23.49
CA SER A 282 17.24 -13.83 23.63
C SER A 282 16.48 -12.71 24.32
#